data_AF-A0A8J1L8V4-F1
#
_entry.id   AF-A0A8J1L8V4-F1
#
_cell.length_a   1.000
_cell.length_b   1.000
_cell.length_c   1.000
_cell.angle_alpha   90.00
_cell.angle_beta   90.00
_cell.angle_gamma   90.00
#
_symmetry.space_group_name_H-M   'P 1'
#
loop_
_entity.id
_entity.type
_entity.pdbx_description
1 polymer ?
#
loop_
_entity_poly.entity_id
_entity_poly.type
_entity_poly.pdbx_seq_one_letter_code
_entity_poly.pdbx_strand_id
1 'polypeptide(L)'
;MDPTRLLLLCCSTLLTLAASGTASRNCPDLTVDSCLCSSERSKGLGRQKSVYVKVVCSGGELMETLQPSLLPNKTVTLVLSHNKISLLKNRSFIGLNSLEKLDLKNNLISTIEPGALYGLTELRRLDLSNNRIGCFTPEMFLGLFNLQKLNISGNIFSTLIPGLFQELPSLNTVSFKAESLICDCNLKWILHWSATASVKIGEENTCEHPSHVRGLIFDILKEDQLTCDGPLEIPLFKLIPSQNQVVFHGDRLPFHCTATFLADATDINWFHNGELMRTNEDRGILVEESIIHDCCLITRGLILFSVDMEASGSWECQVNTSHGSVIKRVEILVLETGAPYCPAERVINNKGDYRWTKTLAGVTAFLPCTQSPYISILHQERNMELEAWRKCDRTGHWAEEDYSGCAYSHEVTRLLHAFSLMEINSSNVNEYAEQLVLYTGGASSFTDKMDVLYAAQMMEKLVPFVDHSNQLSDAIIEIASNMMLVDDQILWMAQNEAKACSRIVQCVEKISRLSLSNKAQVLSKVSRNIALEAVIIKPASFIGMTCIVYQKTSSNSVRPLIHGNGNLHAENTRNQNLIVKCNNGNISGSLLHFSAKSGKKYGLFAYTVLPTLRYLTTDVAEKRASKFSSSNNIR
;
A
#
# COMPACT_ATOMS: atom_id res chain seq x y z
N MET A 1 -0.69 -28.05 42.57
CA MET A 1 -1.56 -27.37 43.55
C MET A 1 -0.73 -26.23 44.13
N ASP A 2 -1.06 -24.99 43.79
CA ASP A 2 -0.43 -23.80 44.36
C ASP A 2 -1.51 -22.75 44.68
N PRO A 3 -1.65 -22.30 45.94
CA PRO A 3 -2.79 -21.53 46.42
C PRO A 3 -2.49 -20.03 46.44
N THR A 4 -2.44 -19.38 45.27
CA THR A 4 -2.27 -17.91 45.20
C THR A 4 -3.21 -17.22 44.20
N ARG A 5 -4.08 -17.98 43.52
CA ARG A 5 -5.08 -17.42 42.58
C ARG A 5 -6.49 -17.21 43.16
N LEU A 6 -6.76 -17.61 44.40
CA LEU A 6 -8.12 -17.52 44.98
C LEU A 6 -8.41 -16.24 45.78
N LEU A 7 -7.41 -15.42 46.11
CA LEU A 7 -7.61 -14.22 46.96
C LEU A 7 -7.84 -12.90 46.19
N LEU A 8 -7.60 -12.87 44.88
CA LEU A 8 -7.81 -11.66 44.05
C LEU A 8 -9.20 -11.59 43.38
N LEU A 9 -10.01 -12.65 43.48
CA LEU A 9 -11.37 -12.71 42.91
C LEU A 9 -12.49 -12.43 43.95
N CYS A 10 -12.17 -12.41 45.25
CA CYS A 10 -13.15 -12.12 46.31
C CYS A 10 -13.13 -10.66 46.81
N CYS A 11 -12.16 -9.83 46.40
CA CYS A 11 -12.11 -8.42 46.81
C CYS A 11 -12.69 -7.44 45.77
N SER A 12 -12.87 -7.87 44.51
CA SER A 12 -13.51 -7.07 43.45
C SER A 12 -15.03 -7.26 43.36
N THR A 13 -15.56 -8.29 44.02
CA THR A 13 -17.00 -8.64 44.02
C THR A 13 -17.75 -8.18 45.26
N LEU A 14 -17.07 -7.70 46.30
CA LEU A 14 -17.69 -7.16 47.53
C LEU A 14 -17.72 -5.63 47.62
N LEU A 15 -17.04 -4.91 46.72
CA LEU A 15 -17.11 -3.45 46.61
C LEU A 15 -18.00 -2.94 45.46
N THR A 16 -18.49 -3.84 44.60
CA THR A 16 -19.37 -3.51 43.46
C THR A 16 -20.86 -3.76 43.71
N LEU A 17 -21.24 -4.28 44.88
CA LEU A 17 -22.62 -4.58 45.26
C LEU A 17 -23.20 -3.67 46.37
N ALA A 18 -22.46 -2.66 46.83
CA ALA A 18 -22.91 -1.77 47.91
C ALA A 18 -23.30 -0.33 47.47
N ALA A 19 -23.14 0.03 46.18
CA ALA A 19 -23.44 1.38 45.69
C ALA A 19 -24.55 1.46 44.62
N SER A 20 -24.96 0.33 44.04
CA SER A 20 -25.96 0.27 42.94
C SER A 20 -27.40 0.01 43.40
N GLY A 21 -27.63 -0.24 44.70
CA GLY A 21 -28.94 -0.64 45.24
C GLY A 21 -29.80 0.46 45.89
N THR A 22 -29.29 1.69 46.05
CA THR A 22 -29.96 2.72 46.86
C THR A 22 -30.42 3.96 46.07
N ALA A 23 -29.96 4.17 44.84
CA ALA A 23 -30.31 5.37 44.04
C ALA A 23 -31.63 5.25 43.26
N SER A 24 -31.98 4.06 42.75
CA SER A 24 -33.18 3.85 41.92
C SER A 24 -34.51 3.93 42.71
N ARG A 25 -34.49 3.77 44.05
CA ARG A 25 -35.71 3.73 44.88
C ARG A 25 -36.41 5.09 45.06
N ASN A 26 -35.81 6.20 44.66
CA ASN A 26 -36.35 7.55 44.92
C ASN A 26 -37.06 8.20 43.72
N CYS A 27 -37.01 7.61 42.51
CA CYS A 27 -37.68 8.12 41.31
C CYS A 27 -38.16 6.97 40.41
N PRO A 28 -39.43 6.51 40.52
CA PRO A 28 -39.94 5.41 39.69
C PRO A 28 -40.11 5.78 38.20
N ASP A 29 -40.14 7.08 37.88
CA ASP A 29 -40.40 7.58 36.52
C ASP A 29 -39.14 7.71 35.66
N LEU A 30 -37.94 7.48 36.21
CA LEU A 30 -36.69 7.50 35.42
C LEU A 30 -36.48 6.12 34.80
N THR A 31 -36.51 6.06 33.46
CA THR A 31 -36.44 4.80 32.68
C THR A 31 -35.06 4.53 32.09
N VAL A 32 -34.04 5.27 32.53
CA VAL A 32 -32.66 5.21 31.98
C VAL A 32 -31.69 4.73 33.07
N ASP A 33 -31.20 3.49 32.93
CA ASP A 33 -30.34 2.83 33.94
C ASP A 33 -28.97 3.50 34.13
N SER A 34 -28.47 4.21 33.12
CA SER A 34 -27.19 4.94 33.18
C SER A 34 -27.29 6.30 33.88
N CYS A 35 -28.49 6.67 34.36
CA CYS A 35 -28.75 7.95 35.02
C CYS A 35 -29.07 7.74 36.50
N LEU A 36 -28.54 8.62 37.36
CA LEU A 36 -28.81 8.63 38.79
C LEU A 36 -29.90 9.66 39.09
N CYS A 37 -30.90 9.26 39.88
CA CYS A 37 -31.93 10.17 40.37
C CYS A 37 -31.86 10.33 41.89
N SER A 38 -32.02 11.56 42.37
CA SER A 38 -32.17 11.87 43.78
C SER A 38 -33.32 12.84 43.99
N SER A 39 -34.21 12.54 44.94
CA SER A 39 -35.29 13.44 45.35
C SER A 39 -35.02 14.00 46.75
N GLU A 40 -34.93 15.32 46.89
CA GLU A 40 -34.80 16.00 48.20
C GLU A 40 -36.08 16.77 48.53
N ARG A 41 -36.49 16.74 49.82
CA ARG A 41 -37.65 17.51 50.32
C ARG A 41 -37.14 18.82 50.92
N SER A 42 -37.72 19.96 50.53
CA SER A 42 -37.31 21.27 51.05
C SER A 42 -37.36 21.33 52.59
N LYS A 43 -36.32 21.88 53.22
CA LYS A 43 -36.28 22.22 54.66
C LYS A 43 -36.90 23.62 54.87
N GLY A 44 -38.22 23.75 54.72
CA GLY A 44 -38.95 25.00 54.97
C GLY A 44 -40.22 24.77 55.78
N LEU A 45 -40.50 25.64 56.76
CA LEU A 45 -41.69 25.58 57.63
C LEU A 45 -43.01 26.05 56.96
N GLY A 46 -43.05 26.16 55.63
CA GLY A 46 -44.24 26.54 54.87
C GLY A 46 -45.07 25.34 54.39
N ARG A 47 -46.41 25.50 54.32
CA ARG A 47 -47.41 24.45 54.02
C ARG A 47 -47.37 23.83 52.60
N GLN A 48 -46.35 24.09 51.79
CA GLN A 48 -46.10 23.38 50.53
C GLN A 48 -44.65 22.87 50.48
N LYS A 49 -44.48 21.55 50.67
CA LYS A 49 -43.19 20.88 50.54
C LYS A 49 -42.91 20.67 49.05
N SER A 50 -42.05 21.48 48.43
CA SER A 50 -41.54 21.19 47.09
C SER A 50 -40.57 19.99 47.14
N VAL A 51 -40.73 19.08 46.19
CA VAL A 51 -39.84 17.94 45.97
C VAL A 51 -38.89 18.33 44.85
N TYR A 52 -37.61 18.45 45.17
CA TYR A 52 -36.55 18.75 44.21
C TYR A 52 -36.04 17.44 43.64
N VAL A 53 -36.28 17.20 42.35
CA VAL A 53 -35.75 16.03 41.65
C VAL A 53 -34.50 16.45 40.88
N LYS A 54 -33.39 15.78 41.17
CA LYS A 54 -32.12 15.94 40.47
C LYS A 54 -31.79 14.67 39.70
N VAL A 55 -31.56 14.80 38.41
CA VAL A 55 -31.15 13.72 37.51
C VAL A 55 -29.73 13.99 37.02
N VAL A 56 -28.86 12.99 37.13
CA VAL A 56 -27.45 13.04 36.74
C VAL A 56 -27.16 11.91 35.76
N CYS A 57 -26.88 12.26 34.51
CA CYS A 57 -26.45 11.36 33.45
C CYS A 57 -25.09 11.85 32.93
N SER A 58 -24.02 11.58 33.66
CA SER A 58 -22.67 12.05 33.34
C SER A 58 -21.75 10.88 33.02
N GLY A 59 -20.93 10.98 31.96
CA GLY A 59 -19.97 9.93 31.59
C GLY A 59 -20.58 8.72 30.88
N GLY A 60 -21.83 8.82 30.39
CA GLY A 60 -22.55 7.73 29.72
C GLY A 60 -22.34 7.68 28.20
N GLU A 61 -21.40 8.46 27.67
CA GLU A 61 -21.12 8.62 26.22
C GLU A 61 -22.35 8.96 25.36
N LEU A 62 -23.36 9.62 25.94
CA LEU A 62 -24.58 9.98 25.22
C LEU A 62 -24.24 10.82 23.98
N MET A 63 -24.68 10.39 22.79
CA MET A 63 -24.48 11.13 21.54
C MET A 63 -25.59 12.14 21.25
N GLU A 64 -26.76 11.96 21.85
CA GLU A 64 -27.93 12.82 21.75
C GLU A 64 -28.54 13.08 23.14
N THR A 65 -29.37 14.13 23.26
CA THR A 65 -30.16 14.38 24.47
C THR A 65 -31.19 13.28 24.70
N LEU A 66 -31.45 12.94 25.96
CA LEU A 66 -32.52 12.01 26.33
C LEU A 66 -33.89 12.58 25.95
N GLN A 67 -34.81 11.73 25.49
CA GLN A 67 -36.19 12.15 25.27
C GLN A 67 -36.80 12.64 26.61
N PRO A 68 -37.48 13.79 26.65
CA PRO A 68 -38.05 14.33 27.88
C PRO A 68 -39.03 13.39 28.59
N SER A 69 -39.71 12.50 27.85
CA SER A 69 -40.62 11.48 28.38
C SER A 69 -39.94 10.45 29.29
N LEU A 70 -38.62 10.26 29.14
CA LEU A 70 -37.83 9.33 29.95
C LEU A 70 -37.37 9.94 31.28
N LEU A 71 -37.56 11.26 31.45
CA LEU A 71 -37.16 12.01 32.63
C LEU A 71 -38.38 12.31 33.50
N PRO A 72 -38.25 12.33 34.83
CA PRO A 72 -39.33 12.74 35.71
C PRO A 72 -39.79 14.17 35.40
N ASN A 73 -41.10 14.38 35.26
CA ASN A 73 -41.68 15.70 34.94
C ASN A 73 -41.35 16.81 35.97
N LYS A 74 -41.04 16.44 37.22
CA LYS A 74 -40.64 17.34 38.32
C LYS A 74 -39.13 17.55 38.41
N THR A 75 -38.36 17.21 37.37
CA THR A 75 -36.91 17.41 37.36
C THR A 75 -36.58 18.90 37.44
N VAL A 76 -35.88 19.28 38.51
CA VAL A 76 -35.41 20.65 38.78
C VAL A 76 -33.95 20.84 38.37
N THR A 77 -33.14 19.78 38.44
CA THR A 77 -31.75 19.81 38.02
C THR A 77 -31.46 18.64 37.10
N LEU A 78 -30.96 18.94 35.90
CA LEU A 78 -30.54 17.96 34.92
C LEU A 78 -29.06 18.16 34.61
N VAL A 79 -28.25 17.13 34.86
CA VAL A 79 -26.81 17.13 34.57
C VAL A 79 -26.53 16.12 33.47
N LEU A 80 -26.09 16.62 32.32
CA LEU A 80 -25.72 15.88 31.12
C LEU A 80 -24.24 16.11 30.76
N SER A 81 -23.42 16.49 31.74
CA SER A 81 -22.01 16.81 31.55
C SER A 81 -21.16 15.60 31.16
N HIS A 82 -20.01 15.82 30.52
CA HIS A 82 -19.05 14.75 30.18
C HIS A 82 -19.68 13.63 29.31
N ASN A 83 -20.43 14.00 28.28
CA ASN A 83 -20.95 13.06 27.27
C ASN A 83 -20.40 13.41 25.88
N LYS A 84 -20.97 12.83 24.82
CA LYS A 84 -20.58 13.03 23.42
C LYS A 84 -21.69 13.72 22.62
N ILE A 85 -22.53 14.51 23.29
CA ILE A 85 -23.67 15.17 22.64
C ILE A 85 -23.13 16.18 21.65
N SER A 86 -23.57 16.11 20.39
CA SER A 86 -23.08 16.98 19.31
C SER A 86 -24.10 18.01 18.80
N LEU A 87 -25.38 17.72 18.99
CA LEU A 87 -26.49 18.53 18.47
C LEU A 87 -27.60 18.65 19.53
N LEU A 88 -28.07 19.87 19.77
CA LEU A 88 -29.33 20.10 20.50
C LEU A 88 -30.43 20.37 19.47
N LYS A 89 -31.38 19.44 19.37
CA LYS A 89 -32.50 19.51 18.42
C LYS A 89 -33.61 20.40 18.97
N ASN A 90 -34.43 20.95 18.08
CA ASN A 90 -35.61 21.71 18.47
C ASN A 90 -36.49 20.87 19.42
N ARG A 91 -36.93 21.49 20.53
CA ARG A 91 -37.74 20.84 21.58
C ARG A 91 -37.02 19.70 22.33
N SER A 92 -35.69 19.63 22.31
CA SER A 92 -34.90 18.62 23.04
C SER A 92 -35.28 18.48 24.52
N PHE A 93 -35.76 19.55 25.16
CA PHE A 93 -36.14 19.57 26.59
C PHE A 93 -37.61 19.93 26.85
N ILE A 94 -38.48 19.80 25.84
CA ILE A 94 -39.88 20.20 25.97
C ILE A 94 -40.61 19.41 27.07
N GLY A 95 -41.41 20.10 27.88
CA GLY A 95 -42.17 19.50 28.98
C GLY A 95 -41.43 19.46 30.33
N LEU A 96 -40.13 19.79 30.37
CA LEU A 96 -39.37 19.94 31.62
C LEU A 96 -39.59 21.32 32.25
N ASN A 97 -40.85 21.68 32.51
CA ASN A 97 -41.25 23.04 32.90
C ASN A 97 -40.75 23.45 34.29
N SER A 98 -40.37 22.49 35.14
CA SER A 98 -39.83 22.74 36.49
C SER A 98 -38.30 22.81 36.53
N LEU A 99 -37.63 22.72 35.38
CA LEU A 99 -36.17 22.65 35.31
C LEU A 99 -35.55 24.03 35.62
N GLU A 100 -34.78 24.12 36.70
CA GLU A 100 -34.09 25.34 37.12
C GLU A 100 -32.60 25.32 36.75
N LYS A 101 -31.98 24.14 36.65
CA LYS A 101 -30.55 24.00 36.30
C LYS A 101 -30.34 22.95 35.22
N LEU A 102 -29.69 23.36 34.14
CA LEU A 102 -29.24 22.50 33.05
C LEU A 102 -27.72 22.61 32.90
N ASP A 103 -27.04 21.46 32.99
CA ASP A 103 -25.59 21.36 32.86
C ASP A 103 -25.24 20.47 31.68
N LEU A 104 -24.69 21.07 30.62
CA LEU A 104 -24.26 20.45 29.36
C LEU A 104 -22.75 20.59 29.15
N LYS A 105 -22.01 20.87 30.23
CA LYS A 105 -20.56 21.08 30.19
C LYS A 105 -19.79 19.87 29.64
N ASN A 106 -18.67 20.11 28.97
CA ASN A 106 -17.76 19.06 28.47
C ASN A 106 -18.50 18.05 27.57
N ASN A 107 -19.14 18.56 26.52
CA ASN A 107 -19.75 17.75 25.46
C ASN A 107 -19.08 18.10 24.11
N LEU A 108 -19.67 17.66 23.00
CA LEU A 108 -19.18 17.95 21.64
C LEU A 108 -20.15 18.84 20.87
N ILE A 109 -20.97 19.63 21.58
CA ILE A 109 -22.06 20.39 20.97
C ILE A 109 -21.46 21.43 20.03
N SER A 110 -21.75 21.32 18.73
CA SER A 110 -21.38 22.33 17.74
C SER A 110 -22.58 23.15 17.27
N THR A 111 -23.78 22.56 17.32
CA THR A 111 -25.01 23.18 16.81
C THR A 111 -26.12 23.13 17.86
N ILE A 112 -26.79 24.27 18.04
CA ILE A 112 -28.03 24.42 18.83
C ILE A 112 -29.11 24.90 17.87
N GLU A 113 -30.11 24.05 17.59
CA GLU A 113 -31.22 24.44 16.72
C GLU A 113 -32.09 25.53 17.37
N PRO A 114 -32.69 26.44 16.58
CA PRO A 114 -33.67 27.40 17.08
C PRO A 114 -34.78 26.69 17.86
N GLY A 115 -35.01 27.13 19.10
CA GLY A 115 -36.00 26.53 19.99
C GLY A 115 -35.60 25.21 20.65
N ALA A 116 -34.33 24.80 20.59
CA ALA A 116 -33.85 23.60 21.31
C ALA A 116 -34.07 23.69 22.83
N LEU A 117 -33.98 24.90 23.39
CA LEU A 117 -34.19 25.20 24.81
C LEU A 117 -35.60 25.75 25.11
N TYR A 118 -36.49 25.74 24.11
CA TYR A 118 -37.83 26.30 24.25
C TYR A 118 -38.68 25.52 25.25
N GLY A 119 -39.43 26.26 26.08
CA GLY A 119 -40.31 25.70 27.12
C GLY A 119 -39.66 25.52 28.49
N LEU A 120 -38.36 25.80 28.63
CA LEU A 120 -37.64 25.80 29.91
C LEU A 120 -37.88 27.11 30.68
N THR A 121 -39.14 27.41 31.00
CA THR A 121 -39.55 28.71 31.54
C THR A 121 -39.01 29.00 32.93
N GLU A 122 -38.73 27.98 33.75
CA GLU A 122 -38.17 28.13 35.10
C GLU A 122 -36.64 28.04 35.15
N LEU A 123 -35.96 27.92 34.00
CA LEU A 123 -34.52 27.73 33.96
C LEU A 123 -33.80 28.96 34.49
N ARG A 124 -32.95 28.77 35.49
CA ARG A 124 -32.15 29.83 36.13
C ARG A 124 -30.68 29.71 35.82
N ARG A 125 -30.17 28.52 35.53
CA ARG A 125 -28.75 28.27 35.29
C ARG A 125 -28.56 27.34 34.10
N LEU A 126 -27.77 27.80 33.14
CA LEU A 126 -27.38 27.06 31.95
C LEU A 126 -25.85 27.06 31.82
N ASP A 127 -25.27 25.86 31.79
CA ASP A 127 -23.85 25.66 31.55
C ASP A 127 -23.63 24.92 30.22
N LEU A 128 -23.09 25.63 29.23
CA LEU A 128 -22.68 25.15 27.92
C LEU A 128 -21.15 25.17 27.77
N SER A 129 -20.41 25.27 28.87
CA SER A 129 -18.96 25.43 28.81
C SER A 129 -18.23 24.20 28.26
N ASN A 130 -17.06 24.43 27.65
CA ASN A 130 -16.21 23.40 27.07
C ASN A 130 -16.98 22.52 26.06
N ASN A 131 -17.57 23.17 25.06
CA ASN A 131 -18.22 22.54 23.91
C ASN A 131 -17.50 23.01 22.62
N ARG A 132 -18.12 22.81 21.45
CA ARG A 132 -17.56 23.18 20.14
C ARG A 132 -18.45 24.19 19.41
N ILE A 133 -19.15 25.04 20.16
CA ILE A 133 -20.09 26.01 19.58
C ILE A 133 -19.28 27.16 18.98
N GLY A 134 -19.49 27.42 17.70
CA GLY A 134 -18.75 28.46 16.99
C GLY A 134 -19.50 29.78 16.77
N CYS A 135 -20.82 29.76 16.79
CA CYS A 135 -21.67 30.94 16.72
C CYS A 135 -22.83 30.80 17.70
N PHE A 136 -23.25 31.94 18.24
CA PHE A 136 -24.47 32.04 19.04
C PHE A 136 -25.43 32.99 18.34
N THR A 137 -26.71 32.64 18.34
CA THR A 137 -27.80 33.45 17.78
C THR A 137 -28.88 33.67 18.86
N PRO A 138 -29.61 34.80 18.86
CA PRO A 138 -30.65 35.07 19.85
C PRO A 138 -31.70 33.95 19.94
N GLU A 139 -32.04 33.35 18.80
CA GLU A 139 -33.06 32.30 18.66
C GLU A 139 -32.71 31.01 19.40
N MET A 140 -31.42 30.78 19.70
CA MET A 140 -30.97 29.64 20.52
C MET A 140 -31.44 29.77 21.98
N PHE A 141 -31.65 31.00 22.46
CA PHE A 141 -32.04 31.29 23.85
C PHE A 141 -33.52 31.64 24.01
N LEU A 142 -34.31 31.48 22.94
CA LEU A 142 -35.73 31.82 22.92
C LEU A 142 -36.51 31.09 24.04
N GLY A 143 -37.24 31.87 24.84
CA GLY A 143 -38.12 31.35 25.90
C GLY A 143 -37.45 31.18 27.28
N LEU A 144 -36.18 31.55 27.44
CA LEU A 144 -35.43 31.45 28.70
C LEU A 144 -35.58 32.70 29.59
N PHE A 145 -36.83 33.11 29.85
CA PHE A 145 -37.15 34.38 30.50
C PHE A 145 -36.61 34.52 31.93
N ASN A 146 -36.45 33.41 32.66
CA ASN A 146 -35.98 33.39 34.05
C ASN A 146 -34.48 33.05 34.19
N LEU A 147 -33.74 32.96 33.08
CA LEU A 147 -32.33 32.57 33.13
C LEU A 147 -31.50 33.64 33.82
N GLN A 148 -30.80 33.25 34.88
CA GLN A 148 -29.98 34.15 35.70
C GLN A 148 -28.50 34.00 35.40
N LYS A 149 -28.02 32.78 35.17
CA LYS A 149 -26.61 32.49 34.93
C LYS A 149 -26.42 31.71 33.64
N LEU A 150 -25.60 32.25 32.76
CA LEU A 150 -25.20 31.62 31.51
C LEU A 150 -23.67 31.46 31.45
N ASN A 151 -23.21 30.24 31.23
CA ASN A 151 -21.80 29.96 30.99
C ASN A 151 -21.62 29.35 29.60
N ILE A 152 -20.98 30.08 28.70
CA ILE A 152 -20.60 29.66 27.34
C ILE A 152 -19.08 29.59 27.16
N SER A 153 -18.30 29.63 28.25
CA SER A 153 -16.83 29.62 28.19
C SER A 153 -16.24 28.33 27.60
N GLY A 154 -15.03 28.39 27.04
CA GLY A 154 -14.34 27.22 26.48
C GLY A 154 -14.99 26.67 25.20
N ASN A 155 -15.74 27.50 24.48
CA ASN A 155 -16.19 27.22 23.12
C ASN A 155 -15.24 27.85 22.10
N ILE A 156 -15.54 27.74 20.80
CA ILE A 156 -14.61 28.09 19.71
C ILE A 156 -14.95 29.38 18.96
N PHE A 157 -15.96 30.12 19.42
CA PHE A 157 -16.38 31.39 18.81
C PHE A 157 -15.31 32.48 18.94
N SER A 158 -15.20 33.31 17.90
CA SER A 158 -14.28 34.45 17.83
C SER A 158 -14.93 35.77 18.26
N THR A 159 -16.25 35.91 18.14
CA THR A 159 -17.01 37.12 18.45
C THR A 159 -18.44 36.78 18.90
N LEU A 160 -19.17 37.78 19.40
CA LEU A 160 -20.57 37.68 19.81
C LEU A 160 -21.38 38.80 19.17
N ILE A 161 -22.44 38.44 18.46
CA ILE A 161 -23.24 39.39 17.68
C ILE A 161 -24.08 40.32 18.58
N PRO A 162 -24.28 41.59 18.18
CA PRO A 162 -25.17 42.50 18.90
C PRO A 162 -26.58 41.92 19.07
N GLY A 163 -27.16 42.09 20.25
CA GLY A 163 -28.51 41.59 20.55
C GLY A 163 -28.57 40.12 20.95
N LEU A 164 -27.44 39.40 21.03
CA LEU A 164 -27.41 37.98 21.37
C LEU A 164 -28.19 37.63 22.65
N PHE A 165 -28.12 38.49 23.66
CA PHE A 165 -28.75 38.27 24.97
C PHE A 165 -30.12 38.94 25.12
N GLN A 166 -30.74 39.38 24.02
CA GLN A 166 -32.03 40.09 24.06
C GLN A 166 -33.18 39.19 24.59
N GLU A 167 -33.12 37.88 24.35
CA GLU A 167 -34.10 36.90 24.83
C GLU A 167 -33.90 36.51 26.31
N LEU A 168 -32.95 37.14 27.02
CA LEU A 168 -32.56 36.80 28.39
C LEU A 168 -32.78 37.96 29.38
N PRO A 169 -34.03 38.39 29.65
CA PRO A 169 -34.32 39.58 30.45
C PRO A 169 -33.93 39.46 31.94
N SER A 170 -33.84 38.24 32.49
CA SER A 170 -33.50 38.02 33.91
C SER A 170 -32.02 37.70 34.15
N LEU A 171 -31.17 37.83 33.12
CA LEU A 171 -29.77 37.45 33.21
C LEU A 171 -29.06 38.36 34.22
N ASN A 172 -28.20 37.77 35.05
CA ASN A 172 -27.43 38.50 36.05
C ASN A 172 -25.94 38.16 36.06
N THR A 173 -25.55 37.02 35.50
CA THR A 173 -24.15 36.60 35.39
C THR A 173 -23.92 35.93 34.04
N VAL A 174 -22.87 36.35 33.33
CA VAL A 174 -22.45 35.73 32.06
C VAL A 174 -20.95 35.45 32.02
N SER A 175 -20.59 34.28 31.50
CA SER A 175 -19.21 33.83 31.29
C SER A 175 -19.03 33.37 29.84
N PHE A 176 -18.09 33.98 29.11
CA PHE A 176 -17.87 33.81 27.68
C PHE A 176 -16.38 33.77 27.26
N LYS A 177 -15.47 33.44 28.18
CA LYS A 177 -14.05 33.22 27.83
C LYS A 177 -13.92 32.20 26.70
N ALA A 178 -13.23 32.53 25.61
CA ALA A 178 -12.93 31.61 24.52
C ALA A 178 -11.46 31.77 24.06
N GLU A 179 -10.89 30.72 23.47
CA GLU A 179 -9.48 30.71 23.01
C GLU A 179 -9.27 31.57 21.77
N SER A 180 -10.33 31.88 21.02
CA SER A 180 -10.29 32.66 19.78
C SER A 180 -10.96 34.03 19.94
N LEU A 181 -11.29 34.46 21.16
CA LEU A 181 -12.08 35.67 21.43
C LEU A 181 -11.33 36.95 21.01
N ILE A 182 -11.94 37.72 20.12
CA ILE A 182 -11.45 39.00 19.64
C ILE A 182 -12.23 40.12 20.32
N CYS A 183 -11.55 40.89 21.17
CA CYS A 183 -12.06 42.06 21.87
C CYS A 183 -11.78 43.35 21.09
N ASP A 184 -12.46 43.50 19.96
CA ASP A 184 -12.41 44.70 19.12
C ASP A 184 -13.69 45.54 19.28
N CYS A 185 -13.94 46.44 18.32
CA CYS A 185 -15.14 47.27 18.32
C CYS A 185 -16.45 46.48 18.25
N ASN A 186 -16.44 45.25 17.74
CA ASN A 186 -17.63 44.42 17.60
C ASN A 186 -18.12 43.87 18.94
N LEU A 187 -17.28 43.87 19.99
CA LEU A 187 -17.70 43.50 21.35
C LEU A 187 -18.07 44.69 22.25
N LYS A 188 -17.97 45.94 21.76
CA LYS A 188 -18.33 47.15 22.55
C LYS A 188 -19.74 47.08 23.13
N TRP A 189 -20.68 46.53 22.37
CA TRP A 189 -22.08 46.44 22.79
C TRP A 189 -22.25 45.66 24.10
N ILE A 190 -21.35 44.72 24.42
CA ILE A 190 -21.42 43.92 25.65
C ILE A 190 -21.17 44.79 26.88
N LEU A 191 -20.21 45.72 26.83
CA LEU A 191 -19.96 46.66 27.94
C LEU A 191 -21.16 47.56 28.18
N HIS A 192 -21.76 48.08 27.10
CA HIS A 192 -22.95 48.91 27.19
C HIS A 192 -24.17 48.12 27.71
N TRP A 193 -24.36 46.90 27.20
CA TRP A 193 -25.44 46.01 27.60
C TRP A 193 -25.31 45.56 29.06
N SER A 194 -24.12 45.20 29.53
CA SER A 194 -23.90 44.75 30.91
C SER A 194 -24.20 45.87 31.90
N ALA A 195 -23.79 47.11 31.59
CA ALA A 195 -24.11 48.29 32.38
C ALA A 195 -25.62 48.59 32.41
N THR A 196 -26.28 48.54 31.24
CA THR A 196 -27.72 48.84 31.12
C THR A 196 -28.59 47.78 31.82
N ALA A 197 -28.25 46.50 31.64
CA ALA A 197 -28.99 45.38 32.19
C ALA A 197 -28.56 45.00 33.62
N SER A 198 -27.55 45.68 34.20
CA SER A 198 -26.96 45.35 35.50
C SER A 198 -26.48 43.88 35.61
N VAL A 199 -25.89 43.37 34.52
CA VAL A 199 -25.38 42.00 34.42
C VAL A 199 -23.90 41.98 34.81
N LYS A 200 -23.51 41.02 35.65
CA LYS A 200 -22.11 40.78 36.01
C LYS A 200 -21.42 39.94 34.96
N ILE A 201 -20.30 40.43 34.43
CA ILE A 201 -19.40 39.66 33.58
C ILE A 201 -18.44 38.90 34.49
N GLY A 202 -18.31 37.58 34.31
CA GLY A 202 -17.38 36.75 35.08
C GLY A 202 -15.92 37.23 34.98
N GLU A 203 -15.16 37.15 36.08
CA GLU A 203 -13.76 37.60 36.15
C GLU A 203 -12.82 36.78 35.26
N GLU A 204 -13.24 35.57 34.87
CA GLU A 204 -12.52 34.68 33.98
C GLU A 204 -12.53 35.13 32.51
N ASN A 205 -13.36 36.10 32.14
CA ASN A 205 -13.49 36.56 30.77
C ASN A 205 -12.29 37.43 30.39
N THR A 206 -11.32 36.82 29.72
CA THR A 206 -10.11 37.49 29.24
C THR A 206 -10.10 37.57 27.72
N CYS A 207 -9.57 38.67 27.18
CA CYS A 207 -9.38 38.84 25.76
C CYS A 207 -8.16 38.07 25.26
N GLU A 208 -8.26 37.38 24.13
CA GLU A 208 -7.09 36.73 23.51
C GLU A 208 -6.50 37.59 22.38
N HIS A 209 -7.38 38.24 21.62
CA HIS A 209 -7.03 39.16 20.56
C HIS A 209 -7.80 40.47 20.71
N PRO A 210 -7.37 41.56 20.05
CA PRO A 210 -6.06 41.77 19.43
C PRO A 210 -4.92 41.87 20.46
N SER A 211 -3.67 41.86 19.99
CA SER A 211 -2.45 41.82 20.81
C SER A 211 -2.36 42.89 21.91
N HIS A 212 -2.97 44.07 21.74
CA HIS A 212 -2.92 45.17 22.72
C HIS A 212 -3.83 44.99 23.94
N VAL A 213 -4.88 44.16 23.85
CA VAL A 213 -5.77 43.81 24.98
C VAL A 213 -5.62 42.36 25.44
N ARG A 214 -4.66 41.62 24.86
CA ARG A 214 -4.44 40.22 25.17
C ARG A 214 -4.15 39.99 26.65
N GLY A 215 -4.87 39.05 27.25
CA GLY A 215 -4.78 38.66 28.65
C GLY A 215 -5.48 39.60 29.62
N LEU A 216 -6.03 40.74 29.16
CA LEU A 216 -6.79 41.65 30.01
C LEU A 216 -8.19 41.10 30.28
N ILE A 217 -8.70 41.35 31.50
CA ILE A 217 -10.07 41.02 31.89
C ILE A 217 -11.03 41.96 31.15
N PHE A 218 -12.09 41.41 30.55
CA PHE A 218 -13.02 42.15 29.72
C PHE A 218 -13.81 43.22 30.49
N ASP A 219 -14.28 42.90 31.70
CA ASP A 219 -15.15 43.78 32.50
C ASP A 219 -14.49 45.10 32.92
N ILE A 220 -13.15 45.13 32.99
CA ILE A 220 -12.39 46.32 33.36
C ILE A 220 -11.94 47.14 32.15
N LEU A 221 -12.20 46.67 30.92
CA LEU A 221 -11.85 47.38 29.72
C LEU A 221 -12.73 48.60 29.53
N LYS A 222 -12.14 49.65 28.97
CA LYS A 222 -12.85 50.84 28.55
C LYS A 222 -13.23 50.73 27.07
N GLU A 223 -14.30 51.41 26.68
CA GLU A 223 -14.80 51.39 25.30
C GLU A 223 -13.79 51.90 24.26
N ASP A 224 -12.86 52.77 24.65
CA ASP A 224 -11.78 53.30 23.81
C ASP A 224 -10.65 52.29 23.56
N GLN A 225 -10.59 51.19 24.33
CA GLN A 225 -9.61 50.11 24.13
C GLN A 225 -10.09 49.06 23.12
N LEU A 226 -11.41 48.95 22.94
CA LEU A 226 -12.07 48.04 22.01
C LEU A 226 -12.13 48.63 20.60
N THR A 227 -11.00 48.78 19.92
CA THR A 227 -10.95 49.44 18.60
C THR A 227 -10.88 48.41 17.46
N CYS A 228 -11.49 48.77 16.33
CA CYS A 228 -11.26 48.10 15.04
C CYS A 228 -10.27 48.90 14.17
N ASP A 229 -9.74 50.01 14.70
CA ASP A 229 -8.72 50.82 14.06
C ASP A 229 -7.36 50.18 14.34
N GLY A 230 -6.78 49.51 13.35
CA GLY A 230 -5.50 48.83 13.50
C GLY A 230 -5.26 47.76 12.44
N PRO A 231 -4.09 47.08 12.49
CA PRO A 231 -3.84 45.93 11.65
C PRO A 231 -4.85 44.81 12.00
N LEU A 232 -5.52 44.27 10.97
CA LEU A 232 -6.46 43.17 11.14
C LEU A 232 -5.72 41.93 11.64
N GLU A 233 -5.91 41.57 12.90
CA GLU A 233 -5.39 40.34 13.50
C GLU A 233 -6.42 39.23 13.39
N ILE A 234 -6.18 38.27 12.48
CA ILE A 234 -7.03 37.08 12.34
C ILE A 234 -6.40 35.93 13.16
N PRO A 235 -7.08 35.40 14.20
CA PRO A 235 -6.52 34.37 15.08
C PRO A 235 -6.02 33.13 14.33
N LEU A 236 -6.76 32.69 13.31
CA LEU A 236 -6.35 31.66 12.38
C LEU A 236 -6.30 32.23 10.97
N PHE A 237 -5.13 32.17 10.34
CA PHE A 237 -5.00 32.42 8.90
C PHE A 237 -3.93 31.47 8.36
N LYS A 238 -4.31 30.49 7.55
CA LYS A 238 -3.44 29.42 7.04
C LYS A 238 -3.56 29.30 5.54
N LEU A 239 -2.42 29.23 4.87
CA LEU A 239 -2.29 28.96 3.44
C LEU A 239 -1.51 27.65 3.28
N ILE A 240 -2.04 26.73 2.48
CA ILE A 240 -1.42 25.46 2.11
C ILE A 240 -1.30 25.43 0.58
N PRO A 241 -0.11 25.13 0.02
CA PRO A 241 1.18 25.02 0.70
C PRO A 241 1.56 26.34 1.40
N SER A 242 2.35 26.28 2.47
CA SER A 242 2.76 27.47 3.25
C SER A 242 4.14 28.01 2.86
N GLN A 243 4.82 27.34 1.92
CA GLN A 243 6.17 27.65 1.47
C GLN A 243 6.20 27.72 -0.05
N ASN A 244 7.21 28.36 -0.61
CA ASN A 244 7.44 28.43 -2.06
C ASN A 244 7.58 27.02 -2.66
N GLN A 245 7.03 26.84 -3.85
CA GLN A 245 6.96 25.54 -4.52
C GLN A 245 7.79 25.53 -5.80
N VAL A 246 8.47 24.41 -6.05
CA VAL A 246 9.06 24.10 -7.36
C VAL A 246 8.27 22.92 -7.93
N VAL A 247 7.64 23.12 -9.07
CA VAL A 247 6.75 22.15 -9.71
C VAL A 247 7.12 21.95 -11.16
N PHE A 248 6.77 20.81 -11.73
CA PHE A 248 6.99 20.51 -13.13
C PHE A 248 5.74 20.81 -13.95
N HIS A 249 5.94 21.12 -15.23
CA HIS A 249 4.84 21.27 -16.16
C HIS A 249 3.93 20.02 -16.17
N GLY A 250 2.63 20.22 -16.03
CA GLY A 250 1.61 19.16 -15.98
C GLY A 250 1.32 18.60 -14.58
N ASP A 251 2.01 19.08 -13.53
CA ASP A 251 1.69 18.69 -12.16
C ASP A 251 0.31 19.20 -11.73
N ARG A 252 -0.31 18.52 -10.76
CA ARG A 252 -1.54 18.98 -10.10
C ARG A 252 -1.20 19.59 -8.76
N LEU A 253 -1.55 20.86 -8.56
CA LEU A 253 -1.23 21.60 -7.34
C LEU A 253 -2.48 22.16 -6.66
N PRO A 254 -2.93 21.57 -5.55
CA PRO A 254 -4.01 22.10 -4.74
C PRO A 254 -3.51 23.15 -3.74
N PHE A 255 -4.26 24.24 -3.66
CA PHE A 255 -4.13 25.31 -2.69
C PHE A 255 -5.36 25.32 -1.76
N HIS A 256 -5.12 25.50 -0.47
CA HIS A 256 -6.17 25.69 0.52
C HIS A 256 -5.86 26.91 1.37
N CYS A 257 -6.82 27.82 1.45
CA CYS A 257 -6.74 28.96 2.32
C CYS A 257 -7.86 28.92 3.34
N THR A 258 -7.50 28.93 4.63
CA THR A 258 -8.43 28.86 5.76
C THR A 258 -8.19 30.03 6.69
N ALA A 259 -9.25 30.73 7.08
CA ALA A 259 -9.19 31.89 7.97
C ALA A 259 -10.31 31.89 9.02
N THR A 260 -10.15 32.63 10.13
CA THR A 260 -11.23 32.89 11.08
C THR A 260 -12.33 33.72 10.42
N PHE A 261 -13.57 33.25 10.53
CA PHE A 261 -14.76 33.95 10.08
C PHE A 261 -15.16 35.01 11.13
N LEU A 262 -15.33 36.26 10.72
CA LEU A 262 -15.62 37.38 11.63
C LEU A 262 -17.06 37.90 11.46
N ALA A 263 -17.52 38.00 10.22
CA ALA A 263 -18.85 38.49 9.87
C ALA A 263 -19.24 38.02 8.45
N ASP A 264 -20.50 38.24 8.06
CA ASP A 264 -21.01 37.88 6.73
C ASP A 264 -20.27 38.56 5.57
N ALA A 265 -19.57 39.67 5.83
CA ALA A 265 -18.72 40.34 4.84
C ALA A 265 -17.33 39.68 4.69
N THR A 266 -17.00 38.63 5.46
CA THR A 266 -15.73 37.92 5.35
C THR A 266 -15.73 37.02 4.12
N ASP A 267 -14.80 37.26 3.19
CA ASP A 267 -14.61 36.43 2.00
C ASP A 267 -13.12 36.20 1.70
N ILE A 268 -12.82 35.12 0.99
CA ILE A 268 -11.47 34.75 0.60
C ILE A 268 -11.34 34.88 -0.92
N ASN A 269 -10.36 35.62 -1.42
CA ASN A 269 -10.08 35.75 -2.84
C ASN A 269 -8.66 35.28 -3.18
N TRP A 270 -8.53 34.64 -4.34
CA TRP A 270 -7.25 34.17 -4.87
C TRP A 270 -6.72 35.14 -5.92
N PHE A 271 -5.44 35.47 -5.83
CA PHE A 271 -4.75 36.32 -6.80
C PHE A 271 -3.51 35.61 -7.34
N HIS A 272 -3.24 35.79 -8.63
CA HIS A 272 -2.01 35.36 -9.27
C HIS A 272 -1.36 36.58 -9.93
N ASN A 273 -0.14 36.91 -9.51
CA ASN A 273 0.59 38.11 -9.96
C ASN A 273 -0.24 39.42 -9.87
N GLY A 274 -1.15 39.49 -8.89
CA GLY A 274 -2.04 40.64 -8.68
C GLY A 274 -3.37 40.58 -9.44
N GLU A 275 -3.60 39.59 -10.31
CA GLU A 275 -4.87 39.40 -11.01
C GLU A 275 -5.82 38.48 -10.23
N LEU A 276 -7.10 38.85 -10.14
CA LEU A 276 -8.11 38.05 -9.45
C LEU A 276 -8.40 36.76 -10.22
N MET A 277 -8.24 35.64 -9.54
CA MET A 277 -8.44 34.31 -10.13
C MET A 277 -9.90 33.88 -10.05
N ARG A 278 -10.39 33.35 -11.17
CA ARG A 278 -11.69 32.70 -11.31
C ARG A 278 -11.49 31.32 -11.92
N THR A 279 -12.48 30.45 -11.75
CA THR A 279 -12.51 29.14 -12.41
C THR A 279 -12.41 29.31 -13.92
N ASN A 280 -11.45 28.61 -14.52
CA ASN A 280 -11.17 28.57 -15.94
C ASN A 280 -10.75 27.14 -16.31
N GLU A 281 -11.68 26.37 -16.89
CA GLU A 281 -11.47 24.97 -17.24
C GLU A 281 -10.43 24.80 -18.36
N ASP A 282 -10.37 25.72 -19.32
CA ASP A 282 -9.42 25.67 -20.45
C ASP A 282 -7.97 25.80 -19.97
N ARG A 283 -7.74 26.57 -18.90
CA ARG A 283 -6.42 26.71 -18.25
C ARG A 283 -6.20 25.72 -17.10
N GLY A 284 -7.15 24.81 -16.85
CA GLY A 284 -7.07 23.84 -15.76
C GLY A 284 -7.08 24.48 -14.36
N ILE A 285 -7.71 25.64 -14.19
CA ILE A 285 -7.81 26.37 -12.92
C ILE A 285 -9.21 26.22 -12.36
N LEU A 286 -9.33 25.69 -11.14
CA LEU A 286 -10.58 25.59 -10.42
C LEU A 286 -10.51 26.37 -9.12
N VAL A 287 -11.33 27.40 -8.97
CA VAL A 287 -11.52 28.12 -7.72
C VAL A 287 -12.79 27.58 -7.07
N GLU A 288 -12.66 26.96 -5.92
CA GLU A 288 -13.80 26.44 -5.16
C GLU A 288 -14.61 27.58 -4.54
N GLU A 289 -15.86 27.29 -4.18
CA GLU A 289 -16.68 28.18 -3.39
C GLU A 289 -16.17 28.28 -1.95
N SER A 290 -16.40 29.40 -1.30
CA SER A 290 -16.05 29.59 0.11
C SER A 290 -16.97 28.73 0.99
N ILE A 291 -16.39 27.87 1.82
CA ILE A 291 -17.10 27.01 2.77
C ILE A 291 -16.92 27.57 4.17
N ILE A 292 -18.03 27.79 4.89
CA ILE A 292 -18.02 28.22 6.28
C ILE A 292 -18.19 26.97 7.17
N HIS A 293 -17.24 26.75 8.07
CA HIS A 293 -17.24 25.65 9.03
C HIS A 293 -17.65 26.16 10.41
N ASP A 294 -18.77 25.64 10.94
CA ASP A 294 -19.26 25.90 12.30
C ASP A 294 -19.36 27.40 12.65
N CYS A 295 -19.61 28.26 11.64
CA CYS A 295 -19.57 29.74 11.74
C CYS A 295 -18.25 30.34 12.27
N CYS A 296 -17.17 29.57 12.36
CA CYS A 296 -15.91 30.03 12.96
C CYS A 296 -14.78 30.17 11.97
N LEU A 297 -14.79 29.33 10.94
CA LEU A 297 -13.73 29.27 9.95
C LEU A 297 -14.35 29.37 8.56
N ILE A 298 -13.64 30.04 7.66
CA ILE A 298 -13.95 30.09 6.24
C ILE A 298 -12.77 29.50 5.47
N THR A 299 -13.06 28.60 4.54
CA THR A 299 -12.06 27.96 3.68
C THR A 299 -12.43 28.17 2.22
N ARG A 300 -11.45 28.50 1.39
CA ARG A 300 -11.61 28.51 -0.07
C ARG A 300 -10.44 27.80 -0.73
N GLY A 301 -10.73 26.81 -1.55
CA GLY A 301 -9.74 26.06 -2.31
C GLY A 301 -9.47 26.66 -3.69
N LEU A 302 -8.28 26.40 -4.19
CA LEU A 302 -7.87 26.67 -5.57
C LEU A 302 -7.10 25.43 -6.05
N ILE A 303 -7.41 24.89 -7.22
CA ILE A 303 -6.75 23.71 -7.74
C ILE A 303 -6.24 24.02 -9.15
N LEU A 304 -4.94 23.83 -9.35
CA LEU A 304 -4.32 23.79 -10.67
C LEU A 304 -4.27 22.33 -11.10
N PHE A 305 -5.06 21.93 -12.09
CA PHE A 305 -5.16 20.54 -12.55
C PHE A 305 -3.96 20.11 -13.40
N SER A 306 -3.42 21.03 -14.19
CA SER A 306 -2.23 20.84 -15.02
C SER A 306 -1.47 22.17 -15.04
N VAL A 307 -0.41 22.26 -14.23
CA VAL A 307 0.38 23.49 -14.10
C VAL A 307 1.12 23.77 -15.41
N ASP A 308 0.85 24.92 -16.01
CA ASP A 308 1.54 25.43 -17.21
C ASP A 308 2.64 26.44 -16.81
N MET A 309 3.53 26.80 -17.73
CA MET A 309 4.60 27.76 -17.53
C MET A 309 4.08 29.14 -17.10
N GLU A 310 2.88 29.53 -17.56
CA GLU A 310 2.22 30.77 -17.17
C GLU A 310 1.83 30.81 -15.69
N ALA A 311 1.76 29.68 -14.99
CA ALA A 311 1.43 29.63 -13.57
C ALA A 311 2.61 29.99 -12.65
N SER A 312 3.80 30.23 -13.22
CA SER A 312 4.95 30.68 -12.43
C SER A 312 4.74 32.12 -11.97
N GLY A 313 4.97 32.36 -10.68
CA GLY A 313 4.78 33.68 -10.09
C GLY A 313 4.25 33.61 -8.66
N SER A 314 3.69 34.74 -8.23
CA SER A 314 3.15 34.96 -6.89
C SER A 314 1.69 34.53 -6.83
N TRP A 315 1.37 33.61 -5.94
CA TRP A 315 0.02 33.19 -5.61
C TRP A 315 -0.36 33.67 -4.22
N GLU A 316 -1.46 34.40 -4.16
CA GLU A 316 -1.88 35.14 -2.98
C GLU A 316 -3.29 34.76 -2.58
N CYS A 317 -3.44 34.37 -1.31
CA CYS A 317 -4.75 34.29 -0.68
C CYS A 317 -4.99 35.59 0.09
N GLN A 318 -6.02 36.32 -0.30
CA GLN A 318 -6.48 37.53 0.37
C GLN A 318 -7.78 37.25 1.12
N VAL A 319 -7.78 37.50 2.42
CA VAL A 319 -9.00 37.49 3.25
C VAL A 319 -9.49 38.92 3.38
N ASN A 320 -10.69 39.19 2.88
CA ASN A 320 -11.36 40.47 2.99
C ASN A 320 -12.34 40.42 4.15
N THR A 321 -12.41 41.49 4.93
CA THR A 321 -13.39 41.68 6.00
C THR A 321 -13.96 43.10 5.91
N SER A 322 -14.98 43.41 6.72
CA SER A 322 -15.54 44.76 6.83
C SER A 322 -14.53 45.81 7.30
N HIS A 323 -13.45 45.39 7.96
CA HIS A 323 -12.47 46.28 8.60
C HIS A 323 -11.12 46.32 7.89
N GLY A 324 -10.92 45.52 6.84
CA GLY A 324 -9.68 45.52 6.07
C GLY A 324 -9.43 44.19 5.36
N SER A 325 -8.23 44.04 4.81
CA SER A 325 -7.82 42.79 4.16
C SER A 325 -6.42 42.37 4.56
N VAL A 326 -6.21 41.07 4.72
CA VAL A 326 -4.89 40.47 4.97
C VAL A 326 -4.56 39.46 3.89
N ILE A 327 -3.28 39.38 3.54
CA ILE A 327 -2.81 38.56 2.42
C ILE A 327 -1.71 37.60 2.89
N LYS A 328 -1.74 36.37 2.40
CA LYS A 328 -0.62 35.42 2.45
C LYS A 328 -0.19 35.05 1.04
N ARG A 329 1.12 34.97 0.83
CA ARG A 329 1.75 34.78 -0.47
C ARG A 329 2.61 33.51 -0.50
N VAL A 330 2.60 32.81 -1.63
CA VAL A 330 3.50 31.71 -1.99
C VAL A 330 3.99 31.92 -3.41
N GLU A 331 5.27 31.70 -3.66
CA GLU A 331 5.80 31.73 -5.02
C GLU A 331 5.91 30.33 -5.61
N ILE A 332 5.57 30.20 -6.89
CA ILE A 332 5.68 28.96 -7.66
C ILE A 332 6.68 29.15 -8.80
N LEU A 333 7.64 28.23 -8.89
CA LEU A 333 8.53 28.08 -10.03
C LEU A 333 8.15 26.82 -10.83
N VAL A 334 7.83 27.00 -12.11
CA VAL A 334 7.47 25.90 -13.02
C VAL A 334 8.66 25.55 -13.92
N LEU A 335 8.98 24.26 -14.00
CA LEU A 335 10.07 23.74 -14.84
C LEU A 335 9.51 23.04 -16.10
N GLU A 336 10.05 23.42 -17.26
CA GLU A 336 9.57 23.05 -18.61
C GLU A 336 9.75 21.56 -18.95
N THR A 337 10.91 20.99 -18.61
CA THR A 337 11.13 19.54 -18.74
C THR A 337 10.63 18.87 -17.48
N GLY A 338 9.43 18.28 -17.54
CA GLY A 338 9.11 17.18 -16.64
C GLY A 338 10.24 16.16 -16.72
N ALA A 339 10.79 15.76 -15.58
CA ALA A 339 11.86 14.78 -15.61
C ALA A 339 11.35 13.50 -16.29
N PRO A 340 12.14 12.84 -17.17
CA PRO A 340 11.72 11.55 -17.70
C PRO A 340 11.61 10.56 -16.54
N TYR A 341 10.61 9.67 -16.58
CA TYR A 341 10.38 8.66 -15.57
C TYR A 341 10.16 7.31 -16.23
N CYS A 342 10.66 6.24 -15.59
CA CYS A 342 10.22 4.90 -15.89
C CYS A 342 8.82 4.66 -15.31
N PRO A 343 7.89 4.04 -16.08
CA PRO A 343 6.55 3.75 -15.60
C PRO A 343 6.59 2.72 -14.48
N ALA A 344 5.57 2.76 -13.61
CA ALA A 344 5.38 1.71 -12.62
C ALA A 344 5.07 0.39 -13.33
N GLU A 345 5.77 -0.68 -12.96
CA GLU A 345 5.72 -1.98 -13.63
C GLU A 345 5.77 -3.12 -12.60
N ARG A 346 5.01 -4.18 -12.87
CA ARG A 346 5.04 -5.41 -12.07
C ARG A 346 5.78 -6.51 -12.84
N VAL A 347 6.82 -7.05 -12.25
CA VAL A 347 7.65 -8.11 -12.83
C VAL A 347 7.53 -9.36 -11.97
N ILE A 348 7.08 -10.46 -12.57
CA ILE A 348 6.99 -11.77 -11.92
C ILE A 348 8.03 -12.68 -12.57
N ASN A 349 8.98 -13.17 -11.78
CA ASN A 349 10.02 -14.10 -12.24
C ASN A 349 10.17 -15.28 -11.25
N ASN A 350 11.15 -16.15 -11.49
CA ASN A 350 11.44 -17.30 -10.62
C ASN A 350 12.14 -16.94 -9.28
N LYS A 351 12.28 -15.65 -8.99
CA LYS A 351 12.79 -15.10 -7.71
C LYS A 351 11.70 -14.44 -6.88
N GLY A 352 10.59 -14.00 -7.49
CA GLY A 352 9.47 -13.41 -6.78
C GLY A 352 8.55 -12.54 -7.64
N ASP A 353 7.66 -11.81 -6.97
CA ASP A 353 6.77 -10.80 -7.54
C ASP A 353 7.21 -9.42 -7.06
N TYR A 354 7.72 -8.61 -7.99
CA TYR A 354 8.29 -7.29 -7.71
C TYR A 354 7.43 -6.19 -8.32
N ARG A 355 7.07 -5.21 -7.51
CA ARG A 355 6.25 -4.05 -7.90
C ARG A 355 7.10 -2.78 -7.88
N TRP A 356 7.57 -2.37 -9.05
CA TRP A 356 8.37 -1.16 -9.22
C TRP A 356 7.48 0.07 -9.31
N THR A 357 7.75 1.07 -8.48
CA THR A 357 7.06 2.37 -8.52
C THR A 357 7.65 3.26 -9.62
N LYS A 358 6.93 4.34 -9.96
CA LYS A 358 7.40 5.35 -10.90
C LYS A 358 8.75 5.90 -10.42
N THR A 359 9.79 5.73 -11.23
CA THR A 359 11.18 6.02 -10.85
C THR A 359 11.79 7.04 -11.81
N LEU A 360 12.54 8.00 -11.27
CA LEU A 360 13.18 9.07 -12.04
C LEU A 360 14.25 8.52 -12.99
N ALA A 361 14.33 9.05 -14.20
CA ALA A 361 15.35 8.70 -15.19
C ALA A 361 16.76 8.93 -14.65
N GLY A 362 17.63 7.92 -14.82
CA GLY A 362 18.99 7.89 -14.30
C GLY A 362 19.14 7.32 -12.89
N VAL A 363 18.04 6.98 -12.21
CA VAL A 363 18.06 6.38 -10.86
C VAL A 363 17.94 4.86 -10.92
N THR A 364 18.68 4.19 -10.05
CA THR A 364 18.51 2.77 -9.77
C THR A 364 17.52 2.60 -8.61
N ALA A 365 16.41 1.91 -8.87
CA ALA A 365 15.45 1.53 -7.85
C ALA A 365 15.87 0.22 -7.19
N PHE A 366 15.61 0.11 -5.88
CA PHE A 366 15.89 -1.07 -5.07
C PHE A 366 14.60 -1.57 -4.42
N LEU A 367 14.44 -2.88 -4.34
CA LEU A 367 13.36 -3.54 -3.62
C LEU A 367 13.93 -4.68 -2.78
N PRO A 368 13.52 -4.81 -1.50
CA PRO A 368 13.94 -5.94 -0.69
C PRO A 368 13.41 -7.25 -1.31
N CYS A 369 14.23 -8.30 -1.33
CA CYS A 369 13.77 -9.63 -1.74
C CYS A 369 12.64 -10.08 -0.80
N THR A 370 11.57 -10.66 -1.33
CA THR A 370 10.46 -11.19 -0.52
C THR A 370 10.97 -12.27 0.45
N GLN A 371 11.00 -11.98 1.74
CA GLN A 371 11.53 -12.90 2.75
C GLN A 371 10.67 -14.17 2.84
N SER A 372 11.30 -15.33 2.69
CA SER A 372 10.69 -16.63 2.98
C SER A 372 10.98 -17.01 4.45
N PRO A 373 9.99 -17.49 5.22
CA PRO A 373 10.10 -17.68 6.67
C PRO A 373 11.17 -18.70 7.16
N TYR A 374 11.88 -19.38 6.25
CA TYR A 374 12.84 -20.44 6.59
C TYR A 374 14.32 -20.03 6.51
N ILE A 375 14.68 -18.85 6.00
CA ILE A 375 16.08 -18.38 5.94
C ILE A 375 16.39 -17.48 7.15
N SER A 376 16.05 -17.95 8.36
CA SER A 376 16.41 -17.25 9.61
C SER A 376 17.50 -17.99 10.40
N ILE A 377 18.03 -19.10 9.89
CA ILE A 377 18.89 -20.00 10.69
C ILE A 377 20.34 -20.10 10.16
N LEU A 378 20.64 -19.64 8.94
CA LEU A 378 21.99 -19.82 8.34
C LEU A 378 22.82 -18.55 8.16
N HIS A 379 22.26 -17.36 8.39
CA HIS A 379 23.00 -16.10 8.29
C HIS A 379 22.76 -15.23 9.52
N GLN A 380 23.43 -15.57 10.62
CA GLN A 380 23.46 -14.73 11.82
C GLN A 380 24.59 -13.69 11.83
N GLU A 381 25.33 -13.51 10.74
CA GLU A 381 26.43 -12.52 10.67
C GLU A 381 26.52 -11.80 9.32
N ARG A 382 25.46 -11.04 8.98
CA ARG A 382 25.53 -9.72 8.32
C ARG A 382 24.12 -9.20 8.06
N ASN A 383 23.78 -8.05 8.64
CA ASN A 383 22.62 -7.23 8.28
C ASN A 383 22.79 -6.64 6.87
N MET A 384 22.82 -7.48 5.84
CA MET A 384 22.60 -7.03 4.45
C MET A 384 21.29 -7.66 4.01
N GLU A 385 20.23 -6.86 4.04
CA GLU A 385 19.00 -7.23 3.36
C GLU A 385 19.34 -7.44 1.89
N LEU A 386 19.08 -8.64 1.37
CA LEU A 386 19.29 -8.92 -0.04
C LEU A 386 18.24 -8.13 -0.82
N GLU A 387 18.69 -7.35 -1.80
CA GLU A 387 17.85 -6.46 -2.60
C GLU A 387 17.92 -6.85 -4.08
N ALA A 388 16.77 -6.77 -4.76
CA ALA A 388 16.70 -6.71 -6.21
C ALA A 388 16.80 -5.25 -6.65
N TRP A 389 17.39 -4.99 -7.81
CA TRP A 389 17.48 -3.63 -8.34
C TRP A 389 17.19 -3.55 -9.84
N ARG A 390 16.63 -2.41 -10.26
CA ARG A 390 16.43 -2.05 -11.66
C ARG A 390 16.88 -0.63 -11.91
N LYS A 391 17.49 -0.42 -13.07
CA LYS A 391 18.00 0.90 -13.47
C LYS A 391 17.07 1.55 -14.48
N CYS A 392 16.60 2.73 -14.15
CA CYS A 392 15.89 3.59 -15.07
C CYS A 392 16.90 4.37 -15.92
N ASP A 393 16.87 4.20 -17.24
CA ASP A 393 17.77 4.92 -18.13
C ASP A 393 17.42 6.42 -18.21
N ARG A 394 18.27 7.20 -18.88
CA ARG A 394 18.07 8.66 -19.03
C ARG A 394 16.87 9.04 -19.91
N THR A 395 16.30 8.09 -20.63
CA THR A 395 15.15 8.29 -21.52
C THR A 395 13.81 7.92 -20.87
N GLY A 396 13.84 7.37 -19.64
CA GLY A 396 12.64 6.92 -18.93
C GLY A 396 12.21 5.49 -19.27
N HIS A 397 13.14 4.63 -19.69
CA HIS A 397 12.89 3.20 -19.90
C HIS A 397 13.70 2.33 -18.92
N TRP A 398 13.09 1.23 -18.48
CA TRP A 398 13.80 0.23 -17.67
C TRP A 398 14.81 -0.51 -18.55
N ALA A 399 16.09 -0.44 -18.19
CA ALA A 399 17.18 -0.96 -19.02
C ALA A 399 17.92 -2.16 -18.41
N GLU A 400 18.40 -2.02 -17.17
CA GLU A 400 19.19 -3.05 -16.47
C GLU A 400 18.41 -3.58 -15.26
N GLU A 401 18.56 -4.87 -14.96
CA GLU A 401 17.91 -5.53 -13.83
C GLU A 401 18.81 -6.60 -13.20
N ASP A 402 18.68 -6.78 -11.89
CA ASP A 402 19.40 -7.80 -11.14
C ASP A 402 18.53 -8.36 -10.00
N TYR A 403 18.35 -9.68 -10.06
CA TYR A 403 17.62 -10.48 -9.07
C TYR A 403 18.51 -11.59 -8.49
N SER A 404 19.81 -11.60 -8.79
CA SER A 404 20.73 -12.68 -8.47
C SER A 404 20.88 -12.91 -6.96
N GLY A 405 20.84 -11.84 -6.17
CA GLY A 405 20.88 -11.86 -4.72
C GLY A 405 19.62 -12.46 -4.06
N CYS A 406 18.51 -12.60 -4.78
CA CYS A 406 17.26 -13.12 -4.21
C CYS A 406 17.17 -14.64 -4.25
N ALA A 407 16.51 -15.23 -3.25
CA ALA A 407 16.19 -16.66 -3.23
C ALA A 407 15.19 -17.03 -4.34
N TYR A 408 15.21 -18.28 -4.80
CA TYR A 408 14.21 -18.79 -5.73
C TYR A 408 12.83 -18.86 -5.06
N SER A 409 11.78 -18.52 -5.80
CA SER A 409 10.39 -18.52 -5.32
C SER A 409 9.85 -19.94 -5.14
N HIS A 410 10.25 -20.88 -6.01
CA HIS A 410 9.88 -22.28 -5.92
C HIS A 410 10.79 -23.06 -4.95
N GLU A 411 10.17 -23.85 -4.06
CA GLU A 411 10.89 -24.62 -3.04
C GLU A 411 11.83 -25.66 -3.64
N VAL A 412 11.41 -26.36 -4.69
CA VAL A 412 12.21 -27.38 -5.40
C VAL A 412 13.49 -26.76 -5.97
N THR A 413 13.36 -25.63 -6.68
CA THR A 413 14.51 -24.92 -7.27
C THR A 413 15.47 -24.41 -6.21
N ARG A 414 14.96 -23.95 -5.06
CA ARG A 414 15.78 -23.52 -3.93
C ARG A 414 16.59 -24.67 -3.32
N LEU A 415 15.96 -25.83 -3.13
CA LEU A 415 16.62 -27.04 -2.62
C LEU A 415 17.67 -27.54 -3.62
N LEU A 416 17.34 -27.64 -4.90
CA LEU A 416 18.28 -28.04 -5.95
C LEU A 416 19.45 -27.08 -6.07
N HIS A 417 19.23 -25.76 -5.97
CA HIS A 417 20.29 -24.77 -5.95
C HIS A 417 21.22 -24.98 -4.75
N ALA A 418 20.68 -25.09 -3.53
CA ALA A 418 21.47 -25.32 -2.32
C ALA A 418 22.29 -26.62 -2.41
N PHE A 419 21.67 -27.69 -2.90
CA PHE A 419 22.30 -28.99 -3.08
C PHE A 419 23.39 -28.96 -4.19
N SER A 420 23.20 -28.15 -5.23
CA SER A 420 24.19 -27.98 -6.29
C SER A 420 25.46 -27.27 -5.83
N LEU A 421 25.41 -26.49 -4.75
CA LEU A 421 26.55 -25.77 -4.19
C LEU A 421 27.43 -26.65 -3.28
N MET A 422 26.95 -27.82 -2.87
CA MET A 422 27.73 -28.73 -2.03
C MET A 422 28.95 -29.30 -2.80
N GLU A 423 30.05 -29.49 -2.08
CA GLU A 423 31.26 -30.14 -2.58
C GLU A 423 31.16 -31.66 -2.48
N ILE A 424 31.57 -32.35 -3.55
CA ILE A 424 31.55 -33.82 -3.64
C ILE A 424 32.97 -34.35 -3.47
N ASN A 425 33.13 -35.35 -2.61
CA ASN A 425 34.37 -36.09 -2.38
C ASN A 425 34.08 -37.60 -2.33
N SER A 426 35.14 -38.42 -2.25
CA SER A 426 35.00 -39.88 -2.25
C SER A 426 34.16 -40.44 -1.08
N SER A 427 34.00 -39.69 0.01
CA SER A 427 33.31 -40.14 1.22
C SER A 427 31.81 -39.85 1.20
N ASN A 428 31.37 -38.77 0.55
CA ASN A 428 29.96 -38.33 0.52
C ASN A 428 29.26 -38.61 -0.82
N VAL A 429 29.98 -39.06 -1.85
CA VAL A 429 29.45 -39.18 -3.22
C VAL A 429 28.26 -40.14 -3.37
N ASN A 430 28.24 -41.25 -2.62
CA ASN A 430 27.14 -42.22 -2.71
C ASN A 430 25.86 -41.64 -2.09
N GLU A 431 25.97 -41.05 -0.89
CA GLU A 431 24.83 -40.38 -0.23
C GLU A 431 24.32 -39.20 -1.07
N TYR A 432 25.23 -38.42 -1.67
CA TYR A 432 24.88 -37.35 -2.58
C TYR A 432 24.09 -37.85 -3.80
N ALA A 433 24.51 -38.97 -4.40
CA ALA A 433 23.83 -39.56 -5.54
C ALA A 433 22.44 -40.10 -5.18
N GLU A 434 22.30 -40.76 -4.03
CA GLU A 434 21.00 -41.25 -3.52
C GLU A 434 20.02 -40.09 -3.27
N GLN A 435 20.48 -39.01 -2.63
CA GLN A 435 19.66 -37.81 -2.42
C GLN A 435 19.26 -37.15 -3.74
N LEU A 436 20.17 -37.10 -4.72
CA LEU A 436 19.86 -36.54 -6.04
C LEU A 436 18.79 -37.37 -6.79
N VAL A 437 18.86 -38.69 -6.70
CA VAL A 437 17.83 -39.59 -7.26
C VAL A 437 16.47 -39.29 -6.64
N LEU A 438 16.40 -39.09 -5.32
CA LEU A 438 15.16 -38.74 -4.62
C LEU A 438 14.59 -37.39 -5.07
N TYR A 439 15.42 -36.33 -5.12
CA TYR A 439 14.96 -35.01 -5.58
C TYR A 439 14.49 -35.01 -7.04
N THR A 440 15.11 -35.84 -7.87
CA THR A 440 14.75 -35.96 -9.29
C THR A 440 13.59 -36.93 -9.52
N GLY A 441 13.22 -37.78 -8.56
CA GLY A 441 12.07 -38.70 -8.68
C GLY A 441 10.73 -38.00 -8.94
N GLY A 442 10.60 -36.75 -8.52
CA GLY A 442 9.44 -35.88 -8.78
C GLY A 442 9.55 -35.00 -10.04
N ALA A 443 10.47 -35.29 -10.97
CA ALA A 443 10.80 -34.43 -12.10
C ALA A 443 9.61 -34.05 -13.01
N SER A 444 8.52 -34.82 -13.04
CA SER A 444 7.29 -34.45 -13.76
C SER A 444 6.60 -33.18 -13.22
N SER A 445 6.96 -32.75 -12.00
CA SER A 445 6.44 -31.54 -11.36
C SER A 445 7.36 -30.33 -11.47
N PHE A 446 8.48 -30.46 -12.20
CA PHE A 446 9.38 -29.33 -12.43
C PHE A 446 8.65 -28.25 -13.23
N THR A 447 8.81 -27.01 -12.79
CA THR A 447 8.15 -25.83 -13.38
C THR A 447 9.15 -24.76 -13.79
N ASP A 448 10.39 -24.84 -13.30
CA ASP A 448 11.47 -23.93 -13.66
C ASP A 448 12.54 -24.67 -14.48
N LYS A 449 13.03 -24.04 -15.56
CA LYS A 449 14.18 -24.51 -16.33
C LYS A 449 15.43 -24.69 -15.47
N MET A 450 15.56 -23.90 -14.39
CA MET A 450 16.68 -23.97 -13.46
C MET A 450 16.77 -25.35 -12.77
N ASP A 451 15.65 -26.03 -12.55
CA ASP A 451 15.63 -27.36 -11.93
C ASP A 451 16.42 -28.39 -12.77
N VAL A 452 16.26 -28.32 -14.10
CA VAL A 452 16.97 -29.17 -15.07
C VAL A 452 18.44 -28.76 -15.18
N LEU A 453 18.73 -27.46 -15.12
CA LEU A 453 20.11 -26.94 -15.15
C LEU A 453 20.93 -27.44 -13.96
N TYR A 454 20.36 -27.38 -12.75
CA TYR A 454 21.02 -27.87 -11.54
C TYR A 454 21.16 -29.39 -11.57
N ALA A 455 20.13 -30.13 -11.99
CA ALA A 455 20.24 -31.59 -12.16
C ALA A 455 21.39 -31.96 -13.11
N ALA A 456 21.49 -31.31 -14.27
CA ALA A 456 22.57 -31.53 -15.23
C ALA A 456 23.96 -31.21 -14.64
N GLN A 457 24.09 -30.10 -13.92
CA GLN A 457 25.34 -29.71 -13.26
C GLN A 457 25.76 -30.71 -12.18
N MET A 458 24.83 -31.18 -11.36
CA MET A 458 25.12 -32.16 -10.31
C MET A 458 25.46 -33.53 -10.88
N MET A 459 24.79 -33.96 -11.95
CA MET A 459 25.16 -35.18 -12.69
C MET A 459 26.59 -35.12 -13.22
N GLU A 460 27.03 -33.98 -13.77
CA GLU A 460 28.42 -33.81 -14.23
C GLU A 460 29.44 -33.93 -13.10
N LYS A 461 29.11 -33.43 -11.90
CA LYS A 461 29.99 -33.57 -10.72
C LYS A 461 30.13 -35.02 -10.26
N LEU A 462 29.16 -35.89 -10.54
CA LEU A 462 29.20 -37.32 -10.18
C LEU A 462 30.08 -38.16 -11.13
N VAL A 463 30.16 -37.78 -12.41
CA VAL A 463 30.87 -38.57 -13.44
C VAL A 463 32.32 -38.95 -13.07
N PRO A 464 33.17 -38.06 -12.51
CA PRO A 464 34.55 -38.40 -12.17
C PRO A 464 34.70 -39.52 -11.13
N PHE A 465 33.69 -39.76 -10.30
CA PHE A 465 33.73 -40.74 -9.23
C PHE A 465 33.20 -42.12 -9.64
N VAL A 466 32.66 -42.26 -10.85
CA VAL A 466 32.03 -43.49 -11.37
C VAL A 466 32.99 -44.68 -11.35
N ASP A 467 34.30 -44.47 -11.53
CA ASP A 467 35.30 -45.55 -11.47
C ASP A 467 35.46 -46.16 -10.06
N HIS A 468 35.06 -45.43 -9.02
CA HIS A 468 35.22 -45.84 -7.62
C HIS A 468 34.00 -46.62 -7.07
N SER A 469 32.82 -46.50 -7.69
CA SER A 469 31.58 -47.15 -7.24
C SER A 469 30.62 -47.47 -8.39
N ASN A 470 30.25 -48.74 -8.53
CA ASN A 470 29.28 -49.19 -9.54
C ASN A 470 27.86 -48.65 -9.29
N GLN A 471 27.52 -48.29 -8.03
CA GLN A 471 26.20 -47.76 -7.66
C GLN A 471 25.95 -46.37 -8.26
N LEU A 472 27.00 -45.58 -8.48
CA LEU A 472 26.90 -44.25 -9.09
C LEU A 472 26.47 -44.32 -10.56
N SER A 473 26.82 -45.40 -11.26
CA SER A 473 26.37 -45.62 -12.63
C SER A 473 24.87 -45.84 -12.72
N ASP A 474 24.29 -46.54 -11.73
CA ASP A 474 22.84 -46.76 -11.66
C ASP A 474 22.12 -45.45 -11.33
N ALA A 475 22.64 -44.69 -10.35
CA ALA A 475 22.07 -43.40 -9.96
C ALA A 475 22.03 -42.39 -11.13
N ILE A 476 23.12 -42.24 -11.91
CA ILE A 476 23.13 -41.30 -13.05
C ILE A 476 22.12 -41.70 -14.14
N ILE A 477 21.95 -43.01 -14.40
CA ILE A 477 20.97 -43.51 -15.38
C ILE A 477 19.54 -43.30 -14.87
N GLU A 478 19.31 -43.47 -13.57
CA GLU A 478 18.02 -43.21 -12.94
C GLU A 478 17.65 -41.73 -12.97
N ILE A 479 18.60 -40.84 -12.62
CA ILE A 479 18.40 -39.38 -12.72
C ILE A 479 18.09 -38.98 -14.18
N ALA A 480 18.85 -39.48 -15.16
CA ALA A 480 18.60 -39.21 -16.56
C ALA A 480 17.20 -39.69 -17.01
N SER A 481 16.78 -40.86 -16.52
CA SER A 481 15.45 -41.42 -16.77
C SER A 481 14.34 -40.56 -16.14
N ASN A 482 14.56 -40.01 -14.95
CA ASN A 482 13.63 -39.10 -14.30
C ASN A 482 13.52 -37.78 -15.06
N MET A 483 14.63 -37.21 -15.56
CA MET A 483 14.62 -35.98 -16.35
C MET A 483 13.80 -36.08 -17.64
N MET A 484 13.57 -37.29 -18.17
CA MET A 484 12.68 -37.51 -19.32
C MET A 484 11.19 -37.32 -19.00
N LEU A 485 10.82 -37.16 -17.73
CA LEU A 485 9.45 -36.91 -17.29
C LEU A 485 9.11 -35.42 -17.22
N VAL A 486 10.10 -34.53 -17.35
CA VAL A 486 9.93 -33.06 -17.33
C VAL A 486 9.18 -32.61 -18.60
N ASP A 487 8.37 -31.55 -18.47
CA ASP A 487 7.65 -30.93 -19.59
C ASP A 487 8.60 -30.46 -20.72
N ASP A 488 8.19 -30.69 -21.97
CA ASP A 488 8.97 -30.40 -23.17
C ASP A 488 9.35 -28.91 -23.30
N GLN A 489 8.48 -27.99 -22.86
CA GLN A 489 8.75 -26.56 -22.90
C GLN A 489 9.89 -26.19 -21.94
N ILE A 490 9.90 -26.79 -20.75
CA ILE A 490 10.94 -26.58 -19.74
C ILE A 490 12.27 -27.17 -20.20
N LEU A 491 12.25 -28.38 -20.76
CA LEU A 491 13.42 -29.01 -21.37
C LEU A 491 13.97 -28.17 -22.53
N TRP A 492 13.10 -27.61 -23.37
CA TRP A 492 13.51 -26.72 -24.45
C TRP A 492 14.17 -25.44 -23.92
N MET A 493 13.60 -24.80 -22.90
CA MET A 493 14.16 -23.61 -22.26
C MET A 493 15.54 -23.91 -21.65
N ALA A 494 15.65 -25.00 -20.89
CA ALA A 494 16.91 -25.45 -20.27
C ALA A 494 17.99 -25.81 -21.30
N GLN A 495 17.59 -26.44 -22.42
CA GLN A 495 18.47 -26.75 -23.53
C GLN A 495 18.96 -25.48 -24.24
N ASN A 496 18.09 -24.49 -24.43
CA ASN A 496 18.47 -23.28 -25.14
C ASN A 496 19.43 -22.41 -24.32
N GLU A 497 19.24 -22.36 -23.00
CA GLU A 497 20.06 -21.57 -22.09
C GLU A 497 21.44 -22.17 -21.82
N ALA A 498 21.50 -23.46 -21.43
CA ALA A 498 22.76 -24.05 -20.93
C ALA A 498 23.09 -25.41 -21.56
N LYS A 499 22.42 -25.79 -22.66
CA LYS A 499 22.56 -27.11 -23.29
C LYS A 499 22.39 -28.27 -22.29
N ALA A 500 21.52 -28.07 -21.28
CA ALA A 500 21.41 -28.94 -20.12
C ALA A 500 21.06 -30.38 -20.51
N CYS A 501 20.12 -30.56 -21.44
CA CYS A 501 19.73 -31.90 -21.91
C CYS A 501 20.88 -32.60 -22.65
N SER A 502 21.64 -31.88 -23.49
CA SER A 502 22.83 -32.43 -24.14
C SER A 502 23.90 -32.86 -23.13
N ARG A 503 24.09 -32.09 -22.06
CA ARG A 503 25.02 -32.42 -20.97
C ARG A 503 24.60 -33.69 -20.21
N ILE A 504 23.31 -33.84 -19.92
CA ILE A 504 22.74 -35.05 -19.30
C ILE A 504 23.05 -36.30 -20.14
N VAL A 505 22.81 -36.24 -21.47
CA VAL A 505 23.13 -37.35 -22.38
C VAL A 505 24.63 -37.67 -22.38
N GLN A 506 25.48 -36.64 -22.41
CA GLN A 506 26.94 -36.83 -22.35
C GLN A 506 27.39 -37.50 -21.05
N CYS A 507 26.75 -37.21 -19.91
CA CYS A 507 27.03 -37.89 -18.65
C CYS A 507 26.73 -39.39 -18.75
N VAL A 508 25.58 -39.77 -19.31
CA VAL A 508 25.21 -41.18 -19.52
C VAL A 508 26.19 -41.88 -20.45
N GLU A 509 26.61 -41.24 -21.56
CA GLU A 509 27.62 -41.81 -22.46
C GLU A 509 29.00 -41.99 -21.81
N LYS A 510 29.40 -41.06 -20.94
CA LYS A 510 30.71 -41.12 -20.26
C LYS A 510 30.81 -42.32 -19.32
N ILE A 511 29.71 -42.71 -18.66
CA ILE A 511 29.65 -43.92 -17.82
C ILE A 511 30.07 -45.14 -18.63
N SER A 512 29.51 -45.32 -19.84
CA SER A 512 29.85 -46.44 -20.70
C SER A 512 31.35 -46.50 -21.01
N ARG A 513 31.98 -45.35 -21.28
CA ARG A 513 33.42 -45.28 -21.58
C ARG A 513 34.28 -45.64 -20.36
N LEU A 514 33.92 -45.11 -19.19
CA LEU A 514 34.70 -45.28 -17.96
C LEU A 514 34.55 -46.71 -17.39
N SER A 515 33.32 -47.21 -17.24
CA SER A 515 33.05 -48.55 -16.69
C SER A 515 33.59 -49.70 -17.56
N LEU A 516 33.59 -49.56 -18.89
CA LEU A 516 34.14 -50.57 -19.80
C LEU A 516 35.68 -50.60 -19.78
N SER A 517 36.34 -49.49 -19.46
CA SER A 517 37.81 -49.40 -19.47
C SER A 517 38.48 -50.20 -18.34
N ASN A 518 37.78 -50.41 -17.22
CA ASN A 518 38.41 -50.83 -15.97
C ASN A 518 38.05 -52.27 -15.54
N LYS A 519 36.86 -52.81 -15.88
CA LYS A 519 36.40 -54.12 -15.33
C LYS A 519 35.52 -55.05 -16.22
N ALA A 520 34.89 -54.60 -17.32
CA ALA A 520 33.93 -55.43 -18.06
C ALA A 520 34.00 -55.27 -19.59
N GLN A 521 33.75 -56.35 -20.35
CA GLN A 521 33.66 -56.32 -21.83
C GLN A 521 32.29 -55.86 -22.34
N VAL A 522 31.25 -55.97 -21.49
CA VAL A 522 29.85 -55.63 -21.76
C VAL A 522 29.28 -54.93 -20.53
N LEU A 523 28.57 -53.82 -20.74
CA LEU A 523 27.79 -53.08 -19.76
C LEU A 523 26.34 -53.07 -20.23
N SER A 524 25.43 -53.58 -19.40
CA SER A 524 23.99 -53.53 -19.65
C SER A 524 23.30 -53.02 -18.39
N LYS A 525 22.58 -51.91 -18.50
CA LYS A 525 21.81 -51.27 -17.42
C LYS A 525 20.47 -50.79 -17.96
N VAL A 526 19.42 -50.94 -17.15
CA VAL A 526 18.04 -50.59 -17.53
C VAL A 526 17.39 -49.80 -16.40
N SER A 527 16.70 -48.72 -16.74
CA SER A 527 15.81 -47.95 -15.87
C SER A 527 14.44 -47.78 -16.53
N ARG A 528 13.55 -47.01 -15.90
CA ARG A 528 12.16 -46.87 -16.37
C ARG A 528 12.06 -46.35 -17.82
N ASN A 529 12.87 -45.35 -18.18
CA ASN A 529 12.80 -44.69 -19.48
C ASN A 529 14.07 -44.86 -20.34
N ILE A 530 15.13 -45.52 -19.82
CA ILE A 530 16.43 -45.67 -20.50
C ILE A 530 16.90 -47.12 -20.43
N ALA A 531 17.32 -47.67 -21.57
CA ALA A 531 18.10 -48.89 -21.65
C ALA A 531 19.49 -48.56 -22.23
N LEU A 532 20.55 -48.87 -21.49
CA LEU A 532 21.94 -48.63 -21.87
C LEU A 532 22.67 -49.95 -22.07
N GLU A 533 23.12 -50.18 -23.30
CA GLU A 533 23.98 -51.32 -23.65
C GLU A 533 25.27 -50.80 -24.29
N ALA A 534 26.41 -51.24 -23.78
CA ALA A 534 27.72 -50.85 -24.29
C ALA A 534 28.67 -52.05 -24.28
N VAL A 535 29.38 -52.26 -25.39
CA VAL A 535 30.25 -53.42 -25.60
C VAL A 535 31.58 -52.97 -26.20
N ILE A 536 32.70 -53.48 -25.66
CA ILE A 536 34.01 -53.30 -26.30
C ILE A 536 34.16 -54.30 -27.44
N ILE A 537 34.12 -53.81 -28.67
CA ILE A 537 34.41 -54.63 -29.85
C ILE A 537 35.92 -54.60 -30.14
N LYS A 538 36.58 -55.76 -30.04
CA LYS A 538 37.96 -55.90 -30.49
C LYS A 538 38.00 -55.98 -32.03
N PRO A 539 38.91 -55.25 -32.70
CA PRO A 539 39.01 -55.23 -34.17
C PRO A 539 39.17 -56.61 -34.84
N ALA A 540 39.75 -57.58 -34.12
CA ALA A 540 39.95 -58.95 -34.60
C ALA A 540 38.73 -59.87 -34.40
N SER A 541 37.71 -59.41 -33.67
CA SER A 541 36.54 -60.20 -33.25
C SER A 541 35.23 -59.68 -33.84
N PHE A 542 35.29 -58.71 -34.76
CA PHE A 542 34.12 -58.07 -35.34
C PHE A 542 33.43 -59.02 -36.33
N ILE A 543 32.25 -59.51 -35.95
CA ILE A 543 31.33 -60.24 -36.84
C ILE A 543 30.13 -59.32 -37.04
N GLY A 544 30.13 -58.54 -38.12
CA GLY A 544 29.07 -57.58 -38.41
C GLY A 544 29.18 -56.96 -39.81
N MET A 545 28.21 -56.10 -40.14
CA MET A 545 28.22 -55.31 -41.38
C MET A 545 28.99 -54.01 -41.17
N THR A 546 29.92 -53.70 -42.08
CA THR A 546 30.53 -52.37 -42.16
C THR A 546 29.92 -51.61 -43.33
N CYS A 547 29.43 -50.39 -43.08
CA CYS A 547 28.83 -49.53 -44.09
C CYS A 547 29.64 -48.25 -44.28
N ILE A 548 29.90 -47.86 -45.53
CA ILE A 548 30.54 -46.60 -45.90
C ILE A 548 29.51 -45.75 -46.64
N VAL A 549 29.36 -44.50 -46.18
CA VAL A 549 28.53 -43.49 -46.83
C VAL A 549 29.45 -42.48 -47.50
N TYR A 550 29.26 -42.25 -48.80
CA TYR A 550 30.00 -41.22 -49.52
C TYR A 550 29.10 -40.48 -50.50
N GLN A 551 29.47 -39.23 -50.79
CA GLN A 551 28.73 -38.31 -51.65
C GLN A 551 29.50 -38.12 -52.96
N LYS A 552 28.84 -38.35 -54.09
CA LYS A 552 29.45 -38.17 -55.42
C LYS A 552 29.32 -36.71 -55.85
N THR A 553 30.39 -35.93 -55.80
CA THR A 553 30.42 -34.59 -56.38
C THR A 553 30.67 -34.71 -57.88
N SER A 554 29.69 -34.34 -58.72
CA SER A 554 29.93 -34.24 -60.16
C SER A 554 30.74 -32.98 -60.45
N SER A 555 31.90 -33.14 -61.08
CA SER A 555 32.67 -32.07 -61.69
C SER A 555 32.73 -32.34 -63.18
N ASN A 556 32.08 -31.48 -63.97
CA ASN A 556 32.59 -31.04 -65.26
C ASN A 556 31.81 -29.83 -65.77
N SER A 557 32.57 -28.79 -66.04
CA SER A 557 32.22 -27.47 -66.55
C SER A 557 32.09 -27.48 -68.08
N VAL A 558 31.00 -26.94 -68.63
CA VAL A 558 30.98 -26.36 -69.99
C VAL A 558 30.08 -25.12 -70.01
N ARG A 559 30.60 -24.03 -70.61
CA ARG A 559 29.98 -22.70 -70.83
C ARG A 559 29.25 -22.62 -72.20
N PRO A 560 28.48 -21.57 -72.51
CA PRO A 560 27.11 -21.64 -73.04
C PRO A 560 26.96 -21.40 -74.55
N LEU A 561 25.81 -21.77 -75.12
CA LEU A 561 25.30 -21.27 -76.41
C LEU A 561 23.77 -21.05 -76.36
N ILE A 562 23.34 -19.96 -76.98
CA ILE A 562 22.00 -19.36 -77.01
C ILE A 562 21.13 -20.04 -78.07
N HIS A 563 19.86 -20.37 -77.76
CA HIS A 563 18.69 -20.04 -78.59
C HIS A 563 17.35 -20.49 -77.96
N GLY A 564 16.36 -19.58 -77.95
CA GLY A 564 14.96 -19.87 -78.27
C GLY A 564 14.00 -20.31 -77.15
N ASN A 565 13.13 -19.37 -76.74
CA ASN A 565 11.75 -19.52 -76.24
C ASN A 565 11.31 -20.85 -75.60
N GLY A 566 10.97 -20.78 -74.31
CA GLY A 566 10.10 -21.76 -73.66
C GLY A 566 9.98 -21.54 -72.16
N ASN A 567 8.78 -21.15 -71.70
CA ASN A 567 8.40 -21.11 -70.29
C ASN A 567 8.66 -22.47 -69.61
N LEU A 568 9.39 -22.48 -68.50
CA LEU A 568 9.28 -23.51 -67.45
C LEU A 568 9.91 -23.00 -66.15
N HIS A 569 9.10 -22.93 -65.10
CA HIS A 569 9.53 -22.80 -63.72
C HIS A 569 10.48 -23.97 -63.38
N ALA A 570 11.76 -23.67 -63.14
CA ALA A 570 12.72 -24.63 -62.63
C ALA A 570 12.78 -24.54 -61.10
N GLU A 571 12.07 -25.44 -60.42
CA GLU A 571 12.33 -25.79 -59.03
C GLU A 571 13.73 -26.44 -58.93
N ASN A 572 14.63 -25.79 -58.21
CA ASN A 572 16.00 -26.25 -58.03
C ASN A 572 16.06 -27.32 -56.93
N THR A 573 15.70 -28.56 -57.26
CA THR A 573 15.90 -29.75 -56.41
C THR A 573 17.36 -30.20 -56.47
N ARG A 574 18.21 -29.74 -55.54
CA ARG A 574 19.53 -30.36 -55.29
C ARG A 574 19.39 -31.60 -54.42
N ASN A 575 19.03 -32.72 -55.02
CA ASN A 575 19.14 -34.04 -54.38
C ASN A 575 20.62 -34.43 -54.22
N GLN A 576 21.16 -34.25 -53.02
CA GLN A 576 22.45 -34.78 -52.62
C GLN A 576 22.30 -36.27 -52.26
N ASN A 577 22.37 -37.14 -53.26
CA ASN A 577 22.25 -38.59 -53.01
C ASN A 577 23.52 -39.13 -52.31
N LEU A 578 23.40 -39.38 -51.01
CA LEU A 578 24.36 -40.17 -50.23
C LEU A 578 24.24 -41.64 -50.63
N ILE A 579 25.32 -42.26 -51.07
CA ILE A 579 25.33 -43.68 -51.43
C ILE A 579 25.93 -44.46 -50.25
N VAL A 580 25.13 -45.39 -49.72
CA VAL A 580 25.54 -46.29 -48.64
C VAL A 580 25.94 -47.64 -49.24
N LYS A 581 27.19 -48.07 -49.02
CA LYS A 581 27.64 -49.43 -49.34
C LYS A 581 27.97 -50.18 -48.06
N CYS A 582 27.25 -51.27 -47.81
CA CYS A 582 27.49 -52.16 -46.68
C CYS A 582 28.11 -53.47 -47.15
N ASN A 583 29.06 -54.01 -46.39
CA ASN A 583 29.67 -55.30 -46.65
C ASN A 583 29.60 -56.19 -45.39
N ASN A 584 29.22 -57.45 -45.57
CA ASN A 584 29.24 -58.47 -44.50
C ASN A 584 30.68 -58.97 -44.32
N GLY A 585 31.21 -58.87 -43.10
CA GLY A 585 32.57 -59.36 -42.80
C GLY A 585 32.69 -60.88 -42.94
N ASN A 586 33.64 -61.34 -43.75
CA ASN A 586 34.05 -62.76 -43.80
C ASN A 586 35.28 -62.97 -42.88
N ILE A 587 35.43 -64.18 -42.34
CA ILE A 587 36.26 -64.56 -41.15
C ILE A 587 37.78 -64.25 -41.26
N SER A 588 38.27 -63.74 -42.38
CA SER A 588 39.69 -63.44 -42.63
C SER A 588 40.04 -61.95 -42.83
N GLY A 589 39.14 -61.03 -42.51
CA GLY A 589 39.38 -59.57 -42.62
C GLY A 589 39.52 -58.86 -41.27
N SER A 590 40.74 -58.71 -40.76
CA SER A 590 41.01 -57.82 -39.62
C SER A 590 40.84 -56.35 -40.04
N LEU A 591 40.18 -55.54 -39.19
CA LEU A 591 40.04 -54.07 -39.31
C LEU A 591 41.38 -53.32 -39.47
N LEU A 592 42.52 -54.00 -39.24
CA LEU A 592 43.88 -53.47 -39.43
C LEU A 592 44.26 -53.24 -40.91
N HIS A 593 43.63 -53.93 -41.86
CA HIS A 593 43.97 -53.79 -43.29
C HIS A 593 43.16 -52.72 -44.05
N PHE A 594 42.28 -51.98 -43.36
CA PHE A 594 41.48 -50.92 -43.98
C PHE A 594 42.28 -49.60 -44.03
N SER A 595 42.97 -49.36 -45.15
CA SER A 595 43.62 -48.08 -45.46
C SER A 595 42.69 -47.20 -46.30
N ALA A 596 42.18 -46.11 -45.72
CA ALA A 596 41.56 -45.03 -46.45
C ALA A 596 42.47 -43.80 -46.36
N LYS A 597 43.03 -43.37 -47.49
CA LYS A 597 43.72 -42.07 -47.60
C LYS A 597 42.68 -40.97 -47.45
N SER A 598 42.92 -40.08 -46.47
CA SER A 598 42.15 -38.88 -46.12
C SER A 598 40.72 -39.09 -45.60
N GLY A 599 40.50 -38.71 -44.34
CA GLY A 599 39.16 -38.60 -43.73
C GLY A 599 39.07 -39.24 -42.34
N LYS A 600 38.64 -38.45 -41.35
CA LYS A 600 38.48 -38.85 -39.94
C LYS A 600 37.56 -40.09 -39.82
N LYS A 601 37.98 -41.06 -39.00
CA LYS A 601 37.27 -42.32 -38.75
C LYS A 601 36.19 -42.12 -37.66
N TYR A 602 34.95 -42.53 -37.93
CA TYR A 602 33.91 -42.72 -36.92
C TYR A 602 33.21 -44.06 -37.17
N GLY A 603 33.21 -44.94 -36.19
CA GLY A 603 32.33 -46.11 -36.16
C GLY A 603 31.08 -45.74 -35.37
N LEU A 604 29.91 -45.77 -36.01
CA LEU A 604 28.63 -45.49 -35.38
C LEU A 604 27.90 -46.82 -35.17
N PHE A 605 27.72 -47.22 -33.91
CA PHE A 605 26.73 -48.22 -33.53
C PHE A 605 25.94 -47.64 -32.36
N ALA A 606 24.71 -47.23 -32.62
CA ALA A 606 23.73 -46.90 -31.59
C ALA A 606 22.38 -47.48 -32.05
N TYR A 607 21.90 -48.50 -31.35
CA TYR A 607 20.47 -48.78 -31.28
C TYR A 607 19.98 -48.25 -29.95
N THR A 608 19.20 -47.18 -29.98
CA THR A 608 18.36 -46.77 -28.85
C THR A 608 16.99 -46.41 -29.40
N VAL A 609 15.97 -47.13 -28.90
CA VAL A 609 14.57 -46.78 -29.05
C VAL A 609 14.29 -45.63 -28.08
N LEU A 610 14.28 -44.39 -28.58
CA LEU A 610 13.90 -43.20 -27.83
C LEU A 610 13.07 -42.28 -28.74
N PRO A 611 11.74 -42.20 -28.56
CA PRO A 611 10.90 -41.24 -29.28
C PRO A 611 11.12 -39.79 -28.80
N THR A 612 11.43 -39.57 -27.52
CA THR A 612 11.51 -38.24 -26.89
C THR A 612 12.90 -37.59 -26.96
N LEU A 613 13.99 -38.38 -26.90
CA LEU A 613 15.36 -37.86 -26.97
C LEU A 613 15.87 -37.57 -28.40
N ARG A 614 15.15 -37.99 -29.45
CA ARG A 614 15.46 -37.65 -30.85
C ARG A 614 15.38 -36.14 -31.13
N TYR A 615 14.55 -35.41 -30.39
CA TYR A 615 14.43 -33.95 -30.53
C TYR A 615 15.61 -33.17 -29.93
N LEU A 616 16.45 -33.79 -29.08
CA LEU A 616 17.48 -33.10 -28.30
C LEU A 616 18.90 -33.19 -28.89
N THR A 617 19.17 -34.11 -29.81
CA THR A 617 20.53 -34.30 -30.36
C THR A 617 20.63 -34.18 -31.88
N THR A 618 19.50 -34.15 -32.59
CA THR A 618 19.44 -33.93 -34.04
C THR A 618 18.24 -33.04 -34.34
N ASP A 619 18.40 -32.03 -35.19
CA ASP A 619 17.33 -31.17 -35.76
C ASP A 619 16.89 -29.88 -35.03
N VAL A 620 17.78 -29.17 -34.31
CA VAL A 620 17.53 -27.73 -33.95
C VAL A 620 18.55 -26.75 -34.55
N ALA A 621 19.66 -27.22 -35.13
CA ALA A 621 20.65 -26.34 -35.75
C ALA A 621 20.45 -26.06 -37.26
N GLU A 622 19.50 -26.72 -37.96
CA GLU A 622 19.35 -26.51 -39.42
C GLU A 622 17.91 -26.43 -39.98
N LYS A 623 16.85 -26.48 -39.15
CA LYS A 623 15.46 -26.48 -39.66
C LYS A 623 14.55 -25.33 -39.21
N ARG A 624 15.07 -24.29 -38.57
CA ARG A 624 14.27 -23.10 -38.19
C ARG A 624 14.90 -21.74 -38.50
N ALA A 625 15.92 -21.71 -39.37
CA ALA A 625 16.51 -20.49 -39.92
C ALA A 625 16.00 -20.13 -41.34
N SER A 626 14.95 -20.78 -41.84
CA SER A 626 14.35 -20.48 -43.16
C SER A 626 12.84 -20.20 -43.11
N LYS A 627 12.30 -19.80 -41.94
CA LYS A 627 10.86 -19.49 -41.80
C LYS A 627 10.54 -18.14 -41.13
N PHE A 628 11.52 -17.26 -40.97
CA PHE A 628 11.32 -15.87 -40.53
C PHE A 628 12.30 -14.94 -41.28
N SER A 629 12.21 -14.93 -42.60
CA SER A 629 12.84 -13.88 -43.44
C SER A 629 12.13 -13.66 -44.77
N SER A 630 10.80 -13.85 -44.83
CA SER A 630 10.00 -13.40 -45.98
C SER A 630 8.50 -13.35 -45.66
N SER A 631 8.05 -12.30 -44.97
CA SER A 631 6.66 -11.82 -45.09
C SER A 631 6.56 -10.37 -44.61
N ASN A 632 7.31 -9.49 -45.26
CA ASN A 632 6.87 -8.12 -45.52
C ASN A 632 6.58 -8.06 -47.02
N ASN A 633 5.29 -7.96 -47.36
CA ASN A 633 4.70 -7.27 -48.52
C ASN A 633 3.46 -7.98 -49.07
N ILE A 634 2.31 -7.34 -48.80
CA ILE A 634 1.30 -6.85 -49.75
C ILE A 634 0.55 -7.87 -50.64
N ARG A 635 -0.78 -7.83 -50.44
CA ARG A 635 -1.94 -8.34 -51.21
C ARG A 635 -2.31 -9.82 -51.08
#